data_AF-A0A514XID3-F1
#
_entry.id   AF-A0A514XID3-F1
#
_cell.length_a   1.000
_cell.length_b   1.000
_cell.length_c   1.000
_cell.angle_alpha   90.00
_cell.angle_beta   90.00
_cell.angle_gamma   90.00
#
_symmetry.space_group_name_H-M   'P 1'
#
loop_
_entity.id
_entity.type
_entity.pdbx_description
1 polymer ?
#
loop_
_entity_poly.entity_id
_entity_poly.type
_entity_poly.pdbx_seq_one_letter_code
_entity_poly.pdbx_strand_id
1 'polypeptide(L)'
;MKTDLSKFATSFAMMALLVSCAPTSDNSLLTDDPSNPNSHTLNTDPSSTELQLVADAYSLGSIVAARYVEMSGACYASTFPTHRITVTVNGAPATASAVYDMSSSTATGYGTCRNGRFNIVLKGSALRNGTNAIVLTLTGYDANSTPSTSGNAVTRYTVIRSD
;
A
#
# COMPACT_ATOMS: atom_id res chain seq x y z
N MET A 1 7.77 -66.03 -19.35
CA MET A 1 8.87 -65.03 -19.36
C MET A 1 8.40 -63.91 -20.28
N LYS A 2 8.05 -62.74 -19.73
CA LYS A 2 8.91 -61.53 -19.73
C LYS A 2 9.37 -61.26 -21.17
N THR A 3 8.89 -60.31 -21.92
CA THR A 3 8.37 -58.95 -21.71
C THR A 3 7.48 -58.68 -22.94
N ASP A 4 6.44 -57.84 -22.90
CA ASP A 4 6.54 -56.48 -23.43
C ASP A 4 5.26 -55.73 -23.06
N LEU A 5 5.10 -55.53 -21.75
CA LEU A 5 4.06 -54.71 -21.13
C LEU A 5 4.50 -53.25 -21.13
N SER A 6 4.81 -52.65 -22.29
CA SER A 6 5.38 -51.30 -22.36
C SER A 6 4.81 -50.39 -23.46
N LYS A 7 3.65 -50.70 -24.04
CA LYS A 7 3.07 -49.89 -25.14
C LYS A 7 1.61 -49.46 -24.99
N PHE A 8 1.06 -49.42 -23.77
CA PHE A 8 -0.35 -49.01 -23.60
C PHE A 8 -0.61 -48.23 -22.29
N ALA A 9 0.17 -47.17 -22.05
CA ALA A 9 -0.03 -46.32 -20.87
C ALA A 9 0.31 -44.83 -21.14
N THR A 10 -0.06 -44.30 -22.30
CA THR A 10 0.14 -42.89 -22.66
C THR A 10 -1.11 -42.25 -23.27
N SER A 11 -2.29 -42.57 -22.74
CA SER A 11 -3.50 -41.76 -22.96
C SER A 11 -4.44 -42.03 -21.78
N PHE A 12 -5.06 -40.98 -21.23
CA PHE A 12 -5.84 -40.96 -19.95
C PHE A 12 -5.06 -40.66 -18.66
N ALA A 13 -4.42 -39.49 -18.60
CA ALA A 13 -4.18 -38.79 -17.33
C ALA A 13 -4.09 -37.27 -17.52
N MET A 14 -4.96 -36.70 -18.36
CA MET A 14 -5.01 -35.25 -18.60
C MET A 14 -6.42 -34.73 -18.34
N MET A 15 -6.93 -34.98 -17.13
CA MET A 15 -8.16 -34.35 -16.63
C MET A 15 -8.22 -34.43 -15.10
N ALA A 16 -7.52 -33.49 -14.46
CA ALA A 16 -7.77 -33.05 -13.09
C ALA A 16 -7.30 -31.58 -13.05
N LEU A 17 -8.17 -30.60 -13.34
CA LEU A 17 -8.95 -29.88 -12.34
C LEU A 17 -8.10 -29.41 -11.14
N LEU A 18 -7.38 -28.31 -11.34
CA LEU A 18 -7.18 -27.24 -10.35
C LEU A 18 -7.44 -25.94 -11.13
N VAL A 19 -8.70 -25.47 -11.20
CA VAL A 19 -9.27 -24.49 -10.26
C VAL A 19 -8.37 -23.25 -10.11
N SER A 20 -8.68 -22.27 -10.95
CA SER A 20 -8.69 -20.82 -10.69
C SER A 20 -7.76 -20.27 -9.60
N CYS A 21 -6.77 -19.49 -10.04
CA CYS A 21 -6.62 -18.11 -9.59
C CYS A 21 -6.18 -17.30 -10.80
N ALA A 22 -7.16 -16.87 -11.61
CA ALA A 22 -6.98 -15.58 -12.26
C ALA A 22 -6.68 -14.59 -11.11
N PRO A 23 -5.71 -13.68 -11.22
CA PRO A 23 -5.67 -12.58 -10.27
C PRO A 23 -7.06 -11.95 -10.39
N THR A 24 -7.83 -12.01 -9.31
CA THR A 24 -8.98 -11.14 -9.15
C THR A 24 -8.42 -9.76 -9.39
N SER A 25 -8.74 -9.21 -10.56
CA SER A 25 -8.70 -7.79 -10.78
C SER A 25 -9.62 -7.25 -9.69
N ASP A 26 -9.02 -6.80 -8.59
CA ASP A 26 -9.66 -6.04 -7.52
C ASP A 26 -10.06 -4.67 -8.08
N ASN A 27 -10.70 -4.65 -9.25
CA ASN A 27 -11.53 -3.55 -9.67
C ASN A 27 -12.79 -3.69 -8.81
N SER A 28 -12.70 -3.14 -7.59
CA SER A 28 -13.86 -2.88 -6.74
C SER A 28 -14.78 -1.93 -7.48
N LEU A 29 -15.59 -2.50 -8.37
CA LEU A 29 -16.56 -1.87 -9.26
C LEU A 29 -17.83 -1.40 -8.50
N LEU A 30 -17.68 -1.09 -7.20
CA LEU A 30 -18.80 -0.95 -6.26
C LEU A 30 -18.76 0.33 -5.40
N THR A 31 -17.90 1.31 -5.73
CA THR A 31 -17.85 2.58 -4.97
C THR A 31 -18.11 3.85 -5.79
N ASP A 32 -18.64 3.74 -7.00
CA ASP A 32 -19.15 4.91 -7.74
C ASP A 32 -20.56 5.26 -7.22
N ASP A 33 -20.61 6.09 -6.18
CA ASP A 33 -21.85 6.79 -5.78
C ASP A 33 -22.13 7.92 -6.80
N PRO A 34 -23.21 7.83 -7.60
CA PRO A 34 -23.53 8.81 -8.64
C PRO A 34 -24.04 10.15 -8.08
N SER A 35 -24.28 10.26 -6.76
CA SER A 35 -24.83 11.47 -6.14
C SER A 35 -23.76 12.48 -5.69
N ASN A 36 -22.49 12.11 -5.73
CA ASN A 36 -21.38 12.96 -5.34
C ASN A 36 -20.38 13.09 -6.51
N PRO A 37 -20.38 14.18 -7.28
CA PRO A 37 -19.44 14.38 -8.39
C PRO A 37 -17.99 14.58 -7.94
N ASN A 38 -17.71 14.63 -6.63
CA ASN A 38 -16.37 14.52 -6.06
C ASN A 38 -16.06 13.10 -5.54
N SER A 39 -16.95 12.13 -5.79
CA SER A 39 -16.74 10.71 -5.47
C SER A 39 -15.78 10.10 -6.47
N HIS A 40 -14.52 9.98 -6.06
CA HIS A 40 -13.63 8.86 -6.35
C HIS A 40 -13.36 8.42 -7.80
N THR A 41 -13.78 9.14 -8.84
CA THR A 41 -13.17 8.98 -10.16
C THR A 41 -11.81 9.66 -10.13
N LEU A 42 -10.81 8.94 -9.61
CA LEU A 42 -9.43 9.26 -9.88
C LEU A 42 -9.30 9.33 -11.41
N ASN A 43 -8.79 10.44 -11.94
CA ASN A 43 -8.48 10.45 -13.36
C ASN A 43 -7.41 9.37 -13.60
N THR A 44 -7.80 8.29 -14.25
CA THR A 44 -6.91 7.17 -14.59
C THR A 44 -6.17 7.41 -15.90
N ASP A 45 -6.39 8.55 -16.56
CA ASP A 45 -5.59 8.93 -17.71
C ASP A 45 -4.12 9.01 -17.26
N PRO A 46 -3.21 8.27 -17.92
CA PRO A 46 -1.82 8.20 -17.49
C PRO A 46 -1.12 9.55 -17.69
N SER A 47 -1.07 10.35 -16.63
CA SER A 47 -0.21 11.54 -16.53
C SER A 47 1.18 11.13 -16.05
N SER A 48 2.20 11.41 -16.86
CA SER A 48 3.59 10.93 -16.67
C SER A 48 4.25 11.34 -15.34
N THR A 49 3.63 12.25 -14.58
CA THR A 49 4.19 12.84 -13.37
C THR A 49 3.26 12.84 -12.16
N GLU A 50 2.10 12.19 -12.25
CA GLU A 50 1.07 12.33 -11.23
C GLU A 50 1.28 11.37 -10.05
N LEU A 51 1.51 11.95 -8.87
CA LEU A 51 1.48 11.25 -7.60
C LEU A 51 0.26 11.71 -6.82
N GLN A 52 -0.48 10.77 -6.25
CA GLN A 52 -1.57 11.07 -5.33
C GLN A 52 -1.48 10.21 -4.08
N LEU A 53 -1.85 10.79 -2.95
CA LEU A 53 -1.87 10.12 -1.65
C LEU A 53 -2.99 10.74 -0.82
N VAL A 54 -4.03 9.96 -0.55
CA VAL A 54 -5.24 10.41 0.14
C VAL A 54 -5.48 9.49 1.32
N ALA A 55 -5.55 10.05 2.52
CA ALA A 55 -5.83 9.28 3.73
C ALA A 55 -7.31 8.89 3.80
N ASP A 56 -7.61 7.68 4.27
CA ASP A 56 -9.00 7.28 4.58
C ASP A 56 -9.56 8.13 5.75
N ALA A 57 -8.70 8.51 6.70
CA ALA A 57 -9.03 9.37 7.83
C ALA A 57 -7.87 10.30 8.19
N TYR A 58 -8.15 11.57 8.47
CA TYR A 58 -7.12 12.57 8.82
C TYR A 58 -6.91 12.72 10.34
N SER A 59 -7.80 12.15 11.15
CA SER A 59 -7.69 12.11 12.62
C SER A 59 -7.95 10.70 13.09
N LEU A 60 -6.99 10.08 13.78
CA LEU A 60 -7.12 8.72 14.32
C LEU A 60 -7.61 8.72 15.77
N GLY A 61 -7.98 9.90 16.31
CA GLY A 61 -8.51 10.05 17.66
C GLY A 61 -7.46 9.88 18.76
N SER A 62 -7.94 9.62 19.98
CA SER A 62 -7.10 9.29 21.13
C SER A 62 -6.80 7.80 21.16
N ILE A 63 -5.53 7.44 21.24
CA ILE A 63 -5.05 6.07 21.37
C ILE A 63 -4.42 5.89 22.75
N VAL A 64 -5.01 5.01 23.58
CA VAL A 64 -4.52 4.68 24.92
C VAL A 64 -3.66 3.42 24.84
N ALA A 65 -2.41 3.49 25.31
CA ALA A 65 -1.47 2.35 25.35
C ALA A 65 -1.25 1.61 24.00
N ALA A 66 -1.52 2.26 22.87
CA ALA A 66 -1.43 1.61 21.56
C ALA A 66 0.02 1.27 21.20
N ARG A 67 0.26 -0.01 20.88
CA ARG A 67 1.55 -0.50 20.40
C ARG A 67 1.82 -0.10 18.95
N TYR A 68 0.76 0.15 18.19
CA TYR A 68 0.79 0.41 16.76
C TYR A 68 -0.33 1.37 16.35
N VAL A 69 -0.08 2.13 15.29
CA VAL A 69 -1.03 2.99 14.60
C VAL A 69 -1.07 2.57 13.15
N GLU A 70 -2.25 2.22 12.67
CA GLU A 70 -2.50 1.86 11.28
C GLU A 70 -2.99 3.08 10.51
N MET A 71 -2.41 3.30 9.33
CA MET A 71 -2.74 4.40 8.44
C MET A 71 -2.99 3.81 7.05
N SER A 72 -4.21 3.96 6.54
CA SER A 72 -4.63 3.47 5.24
C SER A 72 -5.22 4.56 4.37
N GLY A 73 -5.24 4.33 3.07
CA GLY A 73 -5.76 5.29 2.13
C GLY A 73 -5.66 4.86 0.68
N ALA A 74 -6.06 5.77 -0.19
CA ALA A 74 -5.85 5.66 -1.63
C ALA A 74 -4.51 6.30 -2.03
N CYS A 75 -3.89 5.77 -3.08
CA CYS A 75 -2.65 6.29 -3.64
C CYS A 75 -2.57 6.04 -5.14
N TYR A 76 -1.79 6.85 -5.83
CA TYR A 76 -1.48 6.68 -7.24
C TYR A 76 -0.01 7.02 -7.49
N ALA A 77 0.69 6.10 -8.14
CA ALA A 77 2.13 6.21 -8.43
C ALA A 77 2.49 5.72 -9.86
N SER A 78 1.48 5.49 -10.71
CA SER A 78 1.53 4.54 -11.84
C SER A 78 2.60 4.78 -12.90
N THR A 79 3.21 5.97 -12.96
CA THR A 79 4.20 6.30 -13.99
C THR A 79 5.64 6.13 -13.54
N PHE A 80 5.85 5.81 -12.25
CA PHE A 80 7.18 5.58 -11.69
C PHE A 80 7.48 4.08 -11.56
N PRO A 81 8.66 3.60 -12.03
CA PRO A 81 9.09 2.22 -11.86
C PRO A 81 9.09 1.74 -10.40
N THR A 82 9.43 2.63 -9.47
CA THR A 82 9.37 2.36 -8.03
C THR A 82 8.90 3.60 -7.28
N HIS A 83 8.35 3.39 -6.08
CA HIS A 83 7.85 4.47 -5.22
C HIS A 83 7.97 4.07 -3.75
N ARG A 84 8.05 5.08 -2.88
CA ARG A 84 8.11 4.88 -1.43
C ARG A 84 7.24 5.90 -0.73
N ILE A 85 6.56 5.45 0.31
CA ILE A 85 5.79 6.30 1.23
C ILE A 85 6.60 6.42 2.51
N THR A 86 7.17 7.59 2.74
CA THR A 86 7.95 7.88 3.95
C THR A 86 7.06 8.49 5.03
N VAL A 87 7.43 8.25 6.30
CA VAL A 87 6.67 8.73 7.46
C VAL A 87 7.53 9.73 8.23
N THR A 88 6.96 10.89 8.54
CA THR A 88 7.53 11.84 9.51
C THR A 88 6.56 12.02 10.66
N VAL A 89 7.08 12.14 11.88
CA VAL A 89 6.33 12.38 13.11
C VAL A 89 6.86 13.65 13.73
N ASN A 90 5.99 14.64 13.94
CA ASN A 90 6.33 15.95 14.51
C ASN A 90 7.51 16.62 13.77
N GLY A 91 7.55 16.47 12.44
CA GLY A 91 8.59 17.04 11.57
C GLY A 91 9.90 16.23 11.49
N ALA A 92 10.04 15.15 12.26
CA ALA A 92 11.22 14.27 12.21
C ALA A 92 10.90 12.98 11.43
N PRO A 93 11.82 12.47 10.58
CA PRO A 93 11.65 11.15 9.98
C PRO A 93 11.45 10.07 11.04
N ALA A 94 10.45 9.21 10.83
CA ALA A 94 10.30 8.02 11.65
C ALA A 94 11.50 7.08 11.44
N THR A 95 11.94 6.40 12.50
CA THR A 95 13.02 5.42 12.37
C THR A 95 12.57 4.24 11.53
N ALA A 96 13.48 3.66 10.75
CA ALA A 96 13.12 2.56 9.83
C ALA A 96 12.50 1.37 10.57
N SER A 97 12.97 1.08 11.79
CA SER A 97 12.45 -0.01 12.64
C SER A 97 11.06 0.26 13.25
N ALA A 98 10.53 1.48 13.09
CA ALA A 98 9.22 1.87 13.57
C ALA A 98 8.13 1.83 12.49
N VAL A 99 8.49 1.71 11.21
CA VAL A 99 7.55 1.76 10.08
C VAL A 99 7.49 0.41 9.38
N TYR A 100 6.27 -0.08 9.22
CA TYR A 100 5.94 -1.34 8.57
C TYR A 100 5.00 -1.06 7.40
N ASP A 101 5.32 -1.60 6.25
CA ASP A 101 4.33 -1.82 5.19
C ASP A 101 3.55 -3.08 5.57
N MET A 102 2.22 -3.03 5.73
CA MET A 102 1.48 -4.23 6.16
C MET A 102 1.58 -5.42 5.20
N SER A 103 1.96 -5.17 3.94
CA SER A 103 2.26 -6.25 2.99
C SER A 103 3.60 -6.94 3.25
N SER A 104 4.37 -6.44 4.23
CA SER A 104 5.67 -6.94 4.67
C SER A 104 5.69 -7.21 6.17
N SER A 105 6.14 -8.40 6.57
CA SER A 105 6.35 -8.71 7.99
C SER A 105 7.64 -8.10 8.56
N THR A 106 8.51 -7.56 7.70
CA THR A 106 9.76 -6.90 8.09
C THR A 106 9.59 -5.38 8.06
N ALA A 107 10.20 -4.71 9.04
CA ALA A 107 10.26 -3.25 9.07
C ALA A 107 11.11 -2.75 7.89
N THR A 108 10.46 -2.09 6.93
CA THR A 108 11.07 -1.59 5.69
C THR A 108 11.54 -0.14 5.83
N GLY A 109 10.98 0.60 6.80
CA GLY A 109 11.18 2.04 6.94
C GLY A 109 10.36 2.89 5.97
N TYR A 110 9.54 2.27 5.11
CA TYR A 110 8.66 2.95 4.16
C TYR A 110 7.48 2.06 3.78
N GLY A 111 6.35 2.65 3.40
CA GLY A 111 5.23 1.96 2.79
C GLY A 111 5.29 1.96 1.26
N THR A 112 4.49 1.10 0.63
CA THR A 112 4.32 1.06 -0.82
C THR A 112 2.85 1.28 -1.20
N CYS A 113 2.64 1.99 -2.31
CA CYS A 113 1.34 2.01 -2.98
C CYS A 113 1.14 0.73 -3.78
N ARG A 114 0.03 0.01 -3.60
CA ARG A 114 -0.29 -1.21 -4.35
C ARG A 114 -1.76 -1.21 -4.70
N ASN A 115 -2.08 -1.47 -5.97
CA ASN A 115 -3.45 -1.54 -6.47
C ASN A 115 -4.29 -0.31 -6.06
N GLY A 116 -3.70 0.88 -6.15
CA GLY A 116 -4.38 2.13 -5.78
C GLY A 116 -4.52 2.40 -4.28
N ARG A 117 -3.96 1.56 -3.39
CA ARG A 117 -4.09 1.70 -1.93
C ARG A 117 -2.75 1.59 -1.20
N PHE A 118 -2.69 2.17 -0.01
CA PHE A 118 -1.59 1.96 0.92
C PHE A 118 -2.11 1.54 2.30
N ASN A 119 -1.28 0.79 3.02
CA ASN A 119 -1.50 0.49 4.42
C ASN A 119 -0.16 0.43 5.16
N ILE A 120 0.03 1.36 6.10
CA ILE A 120 1.27 1.56 6.83
C ILE A 120 0.98 1.48 8.32
N VAL A 121 1.80 0.70 9.02
CA VAL A 121 1.77 0.60 10.47
C VAL A 121 2.97 1.31 11.06
N LEU A 122 2.70 2.24 11.98
CA LEU A 122 3.71 2.95 12.76
C LEU A 122 3.69 2.44 14.20
N LYS A 123 4.85 2.09 14.75
CA LYS A 123 4.96 1.74 16.17
C LYS A 123 4.55 2.93 17.04
N GLY A 124 3.72 2.67 18.06
CA GLY A 124 3.32 3.66 19.04
C GLY A 124 4.51 4.27 19.80
N SER A 125 5.63 3.54 19.93
CA SER A 125 6.88 4.06 20.50
C SER A 125 7.49 5.24 19.73
N ALA A 126 7.11 5.44 18.47
CA ALA A 126 7.51 6.62 17.68
C ALA A 126 6.71 7.88 18.02
N LEU A 127 5.61 7.75 18.75
CA LEU A 127 4.72 8.85 19.14
C LEU A 127 5.05 9.33 20.55
N ARG A 128 4.96 10.65 20.78
CA ARG A 128 5.06 11.23 22.13
C ARG A 128 3.71 11.21 22.82
N ASN A 129 3.69 11.32 24.15
CA ASN A 129 2.45 11.56 24.86
C ASN A 129 1.84 12.90 24.42
N GLY A 130 0.52 12.96 24.27
CA GLY A 130 -0.22 14.10 23.71
C GLY A 130 -0.39 14.05 22.19
N THR A 131 -0.63 15.23 21.59
CA THR A 131 -0.91 15.37 20.15
C THR A 131 0.35 15.16 19.31
N ASN A 132 0.24 14.34 18.28
CA ASN A 132 1.27 14.07 17.29
C ASN A 132 0.75 14.39 15.88
N ALA A 133 1.57 15.07 15.09
CA ALA A 133 1.34 15.26 13.67
C ALA A 133 2.16 14.23 12.89
N ILE A 134 1.49 13.37 12.13
CA ILE A 134 2.13 12.38 11.27
C ILE A 134 1.94 12.83 9.82
N VAL A 135 3.01 12.87 9.04
CA VAL A 135 2.98 13.22 7.63
C VAL A 135 3.52 12.07 6.81
N LEU A 136 2.73 11.63 5.83
CA LEU A 136 3.09 10.62 4.86
C LEU A 136 3.40 11.30 3.54
N THR A 137 4.54 10.94 2.95
CA THR A 137 5.00 11.51 1.68
C THR A 137 5.29 10.37 0.70
N LEU A 138 4.51 10.31 -0.37
CA LEU A 138 4.73 9.43 -1.51
C LEU A 138 5.71 10.11 -2.48
N THR A 139 6.81 9.41 -2.75
CA THR A 139 7.84 9.81 -3.70
C THR A 139 7.99 8.71 -4.75
N GLY A 140 7.85 9.08 -6.02
CA GLY A 140 8.19 8.23 -7.16
C GLY A 140 9.70 8.28 -7.44
N TYR A 141 10.25 7.21 -8.00
CA TYR A 141 11.66 7.11 -8.37
C TYR A 141 11.78 6.62 -9.80
N ASP A 142 12.80 7.09 -10.50
CA ASP A 142 13.15 6.60 -11.84
C ASP A 142 13.81 5.21 -11.80
N ALA A 143 14.17 4.68 -12.97
CA ALA A 143 14.82 3.38 -13.10
C ALA A 143 16.20 3.30 -12.41
N ASN A 144 16.83 4.44 -12.12
CA ASN A 144 18.12 4.54 -11.43
C ASN A 144 17.96 4.77 -9.92
N SER A 145 16.74 4.65 -9.38
CA SER A 145 16.40 4.96 -7.98
C SER A 145 16.64 6.43 -7.61
N THR A 146 16.57 7.35 -8.57
CA THR A 146 16.61 8.79 -8.31
C THR A 146 15.20 9.28 -7.94
N PRO A 147 15.02 10.01 -6.82
CA PRO A 147 13.72 10.60 -6.47
C PRO A 147 13.22 11.54 -7.57
N SER A 148 11.93 11.47 -7.89
CA SER A 148 11.31 12.36 -8.86
C SER A 148 11.35 13.82 -8.40
N THR A 149 11.62 14.72 -9.33
CA THR A 149 11.51 16.16 -9.14
C THR A 149 10.11 16.70 -9.47
N SER A 150 9.22 15.85 -10.01
CA SER A 150 7.89 16.23 -10.46
C SER A 150 6.87 16.45 -9.33
N GLY A 151 7.34 16.60 -8.09
CA GLY A 151 6.53 16.77 -6.88
C GLY A 151 6.39 15.48 -6.07
N ASN A 152 6.03 15.64 -4.79
CA ASN A 152 5.65 14.55 -3.90
C ASN A 152 4.15 14.65 -3.58
N ALA A 153 3.48 13.53 -3.38
CA ALA A 153 2.12 13.54 -2.81
C ALA A 153 2.18 13.41 -1.29
N VAL A 154 1.41 14.24 -0.58
CA VAL A 154 1.51 14.36 0.88
C VAL A 154 0.13 14.23 1.50
N THR A 155 0.02 13.41 2.55
CA THR A 155 -1.15 13.37 3.42
C THR A 155 -0.74 13.49 4.88
N ARG A 156 -1.66 13.96 5.73
CA ARG A 156 -1.38 14.31 7.13
C ARG A 156 -2.41 13.68 8.05
N TYR A 157 -1.92 13.15 9.17
CA TYR A 157 -2.75 12.58 10.23
C TYR A 157 -2.46 13.32 11.53
N THR A 158 -3.51 13.49 12.34
CA THR A 158 -3.38 13.90 13.73
C THR A 158 -3.77 12.74 14.63
N VAL A 159 -2.93 12.48 15.64
CA VAL A 159 -3.13 11.39 16.61
C VAL A 159 -2.87 11.91 18.01
N ILE A 160 -3.75 11.63 18.96
CA ILE A 160 -3.52 11.94 20.37
C ILE A 160 -3.10 10.63 21.05
N ARG A 161 -1.89 10.55 21.55
CA ARG A 161 -1.49 9.44 22.42
C ARG A 161 -1.76 9.84 23.86
N SER A 162 -2.44 8.98 24.61
CA SER A 162 -2.51 9.08 26.07
C SER A 162 -1.99 7.77 26.67
N ASP A 163 -1.19 7.86 27.71
CA ASP A 163 -0.71 6.72 28.48
C ASP A 163 -1.64 6.37 29.65
#